data_AF-A0A3D4A7P7-F1
#
_entry.id   AF-A0A3D4A7P7-F1
#
_cell.length_a   1.000
_cell.length_b   1.000
_cell.length_c   1.000
_cell.angle_alpha   90.00
_cell.angle_beta   90.00
_cell.angle_gamma   90.00
#
_symmetry.space_group_name_H-M   'P 1'
#
loop_
_entity.id
_entity.type
_entity.pdbx_description
1 polymer ?
#
loop_
_entity_poly.entity_id
_entity_poly.type
_entity_poly.pdbx_seq_one_letter_code
_entity_poly.pdbx_strand_id
1 'polypeptide(L)' 'MLTLAAGFVDQAFAKKPTNVILILADDVGFEGLGCFGGRSYQTPRLDDLASQGMKAMHCYSMAVCHPTRV' A
#
# COMPACT_ATOMS: atom_id res chain seq x y z
N MET A 1 30.28 -31.39 -36.36
CA MET A 1 29.25 -30.43 -35.91
C MET A 1 28.74 -30.91 -34.56
N LEU A 2 29.39 -30.48 -33.48
CA LEU A 2 29.01 -30.83 -32.11
C LEU A 2 28.23 -29.64 -31.53
N THR A 3 26.91 -29.76 -31.46
CA THR A 3 26.04 -28.68 -30.97
C THR A 3 25.98 -28.74 -29.45
N LEU A 4 26.63 -27.80 -28.78
CA LEU A 4 26.60 -27.61 -27.34
C LEU A 4 25.30 -26.87 -26.98
N ALA A 5 24.30 -27.58 -26.44
CA ALA A 5 23.13 -26.95 -25.86
C ALA A 5 23.53 -26.36 -24.50
N ALA A 6 23.82 -25.07 -24.47
CA ALA A 6 24.00 -24.32 -23.23
C ALA A 6 22.66 -24.28 -22.48
N GLY A 7 22.59 -24.99 -21.35
CA GLY A 7 21.43 -25.00 -20.49
C GLY A 7 21.10 -23.59 -19.99
N PHE A 8 19.82 -23.23 -20.07
CA PHE A 8 19.28 -22.10 -19.31
C PHE A 8 19.38 -22.46 -17.83
N VAL A 9 20.35 -21.86 -17.14
CA VAL A 9 20.37 -21.83 -15.67
C VAL A 9 19.31 -20.81 -15.27
N ASP A 10 18.14 -21.31 -14.88
CA ASP A 10 17.11 -20.53 -14.22
C ASP A 10 17.65 -20.18 -12.81
N GLN A 11 18.36 -19.06 -12.71
CA GLN A 11 18.79 -18.54 -11.42
C GLN A 11 17.53 -18.09 -10.68
N ALA A 12 17.04 -18.96 -9.80
CA ALA A 12 16.01 -18.61 -8.84
C ALA A 12 16.53 -17.48 -7.95
N PHE A 13 16.22 -16.24 -8.31
CA PHE A 13 16.39 -15.09 -7.43
C PHE A 13 15.59 -15.38 -6.17
N ALA A 14 16.28 -15.68 -5.07
CA ALA A 14 15.66 -15.80 -3.76
C ALA A 14 14.91 -14.49 -3.48
N LYS A 15 13.58 -14.54 -3.62
CA LYS A 15 12.71 -13.37 -3.48
C LYS A 15 12.90 -12.84 -2.06
N LYS A 16 13.51 -11.67 -1.93
CA LYS A 16 13.66 -11.01 -0.62
C LYS A 16 12.30 -11.01 0.08
N PRO A 17 12.25 -11.34 1.38
CA PRO A 17 10.99 -11.36 2.10
C PRO A 17 10.34 -9.97 2.03
N THR A 18 9.06 -9.94 1.71
CA THR A 18 8.29 -8.69 1.66
C THR A 18 7.97 -8.24 3.09
N ASN A 19 8.39 -7.04 3.44
CA ASN A 19 7.97 -6.41 4.69
C ASN A 19 6.56 -5.81 4.51
N VAL A 20 5.69 -6.03 5.48
CA VAL A 20 4.34 -5.45 5.52
C VAL A 20 4.28 -4.45 6.67
N ILE A 21 3.90 -3.22 6.36
CA ILE A 21 3.73 -2.14 7.35
C ILE A 21 2.26 -1.72 7.33
N LEU A 22 1.59 -1.84 8.48
CA LEU A 22 0.23 -1.34 8.67
C LEU A 22 0.29 -0.01 9.43
N ILE A 23 -0.20 1.05 8.80
CA ILE A 23 -0.30 2.38 9.40
C ILE A 23 -1.78 2.66 9.66
N LEU A 24 -2.13 2.86 10.93
CA LEU A 24 -3.50 3.19 11.36
C LEU A 24 -3.50 4.56 12.04
N ALA A 25 -4.24 5.51 11.48
CA ALA A 25 -4.42 6.84 12.06
C ALA A 25 -5.69 6.86 12.95
N ASP A 26 -5.66 7.62 14.04
CA ASP A 26 -6.79 7.77 14.96
C ASP A 26 -7.62 9.00 14.60
N ASP A 27 -8.95 8.89 14.66
CA ASP A 27 -9.92 9.97 14.39
C ASP A 27 -9.69 10.75 13.07
N VAL A 28 -9.18 10.09 12.03
CA VAL A 28 -9.01 10.69 10.70
C VAL A 28 -10.21 10.40 9.81
N GLY A 29 -10.93 11.47 9.44
CA GLY A 29 -12.01 11.44 8.45
C GLY A 29 -11.50 11.40 7.01
N PHE A 30 -12.32 10.84 6.12
CA PHE A 30 -12.06 10.76 4.67
C PHE A 30 -11.84 12.14 4.05
N GLU A 31 -12.62 13.12 4.51
CA GLU A 31 -12.59 14.52 4.08
C GLU A 31 -11.29 15.26 4.47
N GLY A 32 -10.49 14.70 5.36
CA GLY A 32 -9.24 15.32 5.82
C GLY A 32 -8.05 15.11 4.88
N LEU A 33 -8.14 14.16 3.94
CA LEU A 33 -7.01 13.74 3.12
C LEU A 33 -7.10 14.30 1.69
N GLY A 34 -6.00 14.85 1.19
CA GLY A 34 -5.91 15.43 -0.16
C GLY A 34 -6.24 14.43 -1.27
N CYS A 35 -5.77 13.19 -1.13
CA CYS A 35 -6.01 12.10 -2.09
C CYS A 35 -7.49 11.70 -2.26
N PHE A 36 -8.34 12.13 -1.33
CA PHE A 36 -9.80 11.93 -1.33
C PHE A 36 -10.58 13.24 -1.60
N GLY A 37 -9.89 14.34 -1.90
CA GLY A 37 -10.48 15.64 -2.21
C GLY A 37 -10.55 16.61 -1.02
N GLY A 38 -9.98 16.22 0.14
CA GLY A 38 -9.83 17.09 1.30
C GLY A 38 -8.97 18.33 1.00
N ARG A 39 -9.31 19.46 1.62
CA ARG A 39 -8.61 20.75 1.42
C ARG A 39 -8.13 21.40 2.71
N SER A 40 -8.52 20.85 3.85
CA SER A 40 -8.21 21.42 5.16
C SER A 40 -6.73 21.26 5.54
N TYR A 41 -6.07 20.19 5.07
CA TYR A 41 -4.71 19.84 5.43
C TYR A 41 -3.88 19.45 4.21
N GLN A 42 -2.58 19.72 4.27
CA GLN A 42 -1.64 19.27 3.25
C GLN A 42 -1.11 17.89 3.62
N THR A 43 -1.39 16.87 2.79
CA THR A 43 -1.01 15.48 3.03
C THR A 43 -0.10 14.89 1.95
N PRO A 44 1.00 15.58 1.55
CA PRO A 44 1.74 15.27 0.32
C PRO A 44 2.31 13.84 0.29
N ARG A 45 2.68 13.28 1.45
CA ARG A 45 3.21 11.90 1.54
C ARG A 45 2.13 10.84 1.36
N LEU A 46 0.92 11.10 1.86
CA LEU A 46 -0.22 10.19 1.69
C LEU A 46 -0.77 10.30 0.26
N ASP A 47 -0.74 11.50 -0.30
CA ASP A 47 -1.15 11.75 -1.69
C ASP A 47 -0.23 11.03 -2.68
N ASP A 48 1.08 11.10 -2.45
CA ASP A 48 2.08 10.37 -3.23
C ASP A 48 1.90 8.84 -3.08
N LEU A 49 1.73 8.34 -1.86
CA LEU A 49 1.46 6.92 -1.61
C LEU A 49 0.20 6.42 -2.34
N ALA A 50 -0.86 7.23 -2.32
CA ALA A 50 -2.11 6.92 -2.99
C ALA A 50 -1.99 6.98 -4.53
N SER A 51 -1.04 7.77 -5.07
CA SER A 51 -0.77 7.86 -6.51
C SER A 51 0.00 6.66 -7.07
N GLN A 52 0.86 6.05 -6.24
CA GLN A 52 1.69 4.89 -6.59
C GLN A 52 1.01 3.55 -6.25
N GLY A 53 -0.10 3.61 -5.51
CA GLY A 53 -0.81 2.44 -4.99
C GLY A 53 -2.27 2.41 -5.41
N MET A 54 -3.11 1.90 -4.49
CA MET A 54 -4.55 1.78 -4.67
C MET A 54 -5.27 2.59 -3.58
N LYS A 55 -6.39 3.21 -3.95
CA LYS A 55 -7.29 3.92 -3.03
C LYS A 55 -8.57 3.13 -2.79
N ALA A 56 -8.91 2.89 -1.53
CA ALA A 56 -10.20 2.30 -1.16
C ALA A 56 -11.26 3.41 -1.06
N MET A 57 -12.12 3.51 -2.08
CA MET A 57 -13.20 4.52 -2.10
C MET A 57 -14.39 4.13 -1.20
N HIS A 58 -14.49 2.86 -0.83
CA HIS A 58 -15.53 2.32 0.04
C HIS A 58 -14.88 1.47 1.14
N CYS A 59 -14.42 2.15 2.20
CA CYS A 59 -13.83 1.53 3.39
C CYS A 59 -14.66 1.95 4.60
N TYR A 60 -15.12 0.98 5.40
CA TYR A 60 -16.04 1.21 6.50
C TYR A 60 -15.37 0.82 7.83
N SER A 61 -15.56 1.64 8.86
CA SER A 61 -15.12 1.38 10.22
C SER A 61 -16.29 1.50 11.19
N MET A 62 -16.12 0.98 12.41
CA MET A 62 -17.08 1.22 13.49
C MET A 62 -16.95 2.67 13.98
N ALA A 63 -18.03 3.21 14.56
CA ALA A 63 -18.06 4.60 15.02
C ALA A 63 -17.19 4.88 16.27
N VAL A 64 -16.53 3.86 16.83
CA VAL A 64 -15.70 3.97 18.04
C VAL A 64 -14.35 3.28 17.80
N CYS A 65 -13.30 3.82 18.40
CA CYS A 65 -11.91 3.36 18.24
C CYS A 65 -11.73 1.89 18.68
N HIS A 66 -12.25 1.50 19.84
CA HIS A 66 -12.12 0.14 20.38
C HIS A 66 -12.68 -0.94 19.43
N PRO A 67 -13.96 -0.94 19.01
CA PRO A 67 -14.50 -1.95 18.11
C PRO A 67 -13.91 -1.91 16.69
N THR A 68 -13.21 -0.83 16.29
CA THR A 68 -12.49 -0.76 15.02
C THR A 68 -11.13 -1.47 15.07
N ARG A 69 -10.54 -1.57 16.27
CA ARG A 69 -9.16 -2.05 16.47
C ARG A 69 -9.08 -3.50 16.96
N VAL A 70 -10.20 -4.06 17.43
CA VAL A 70 -10.29 -5.43 17.97
C VAL A 70 -10.84 -6.43 16.96
#